data_AF-A0A947HGA6-F1
#
_entry.id   AF-A0A947HGA6-F1
#
_cell.length_a   1.000
_cell.length_b   1.000
_cell.length_c   1.000
_cell.angle_alpha   90.00
_cell.angle_beta   90.00
_cell.angle_gamma   90.00
#
_symmetry.space_group_name_H-M   'P 1'
#
loop_
_entity.id
_entity.type
_entity.pdbx_description
1 polymer ?
#
loop_
_entity_poly.entity_id
_entity_poly.type
_entity_poly.pdbx_seq_one_letter_code
_entity_poly.pdbx_strand_id
1 'polypeptide(L)'
;MSLVSLGRYPWTGAQFRRAREAAAWSQVELAARAQLFVYEVQKLEAGQKIPPNKFPRLLACLQPYLEKPKRAPVQPAFKPTTQPTPPTRPTPPLHNPD
;
A
#
# COMPACT_ATOMS: atom_id res chain seq x y z
N MET A 1 5.93 34.37 -12.77
CA MET A 1 5.23 33.14 -13.22
C MET A 1 6.28 32.05 -13.38
N SER A 2 6.43 31.16 -12.40
CA SER A 2 7.50 30.16 -12.41
C SER A 2 7.13 28.95 -13.28
N LEU A 3 8.04 28.65 -14.19
CA LEU A 3 7.99 27.55 -15.14
C LEU A 3 7.77 26.19 -14.47
N VAL A 4 6.83 25.48 -15.07
CA VAL A 4 6.44 24.10 -14.81
C VAL A 4 7.66 23.19 -14.99
N SER A 5 8.17 22.63 -13.88
CA SER A 5 9.17 21.55 -13.90
C SER A 5 8.49 20.25 -14.38
N LEU A 6 8.21 20.17 -15.68
CA LEU A 6 7.68 19.00 -16.35
C LEU A 6 8.77 17.93 -16.49
N GLY A 7 8.63 16.84 -15.73
CA GLY A 7 9.03 15.52 -16.24
C GLY A 7 10.15 14.77 -15.52
N ARG A 8 10.76 15.30 -14.45
CA ARG A 8 11.69 14.53 -13.62
C ARG A 8 11.33 14.66 -12.16
N TYR A 9 10.69 13.60 -11.66
CA TYR A 9 10.54 13.40 -10.23
C TYR A 9 11.95 13.22 -9.65
N PRO A 10 12.39 14.05 -8.68
CA PRO A 10 13.68 13.83 -8.03
C PRO A 10 13.66 12.57 -7.17
N TRP A 11 12.46 12.00 -6.93
CA TRP A 11 12.28 10.79 -6.12
C TRP A 11 12.06 9.52 -6.94
N THR A 12 12.77 8.46 -6.54
CA THR A 12 12.68 7.13 -7.15
C THR A 12 11.55 6.30 -6.54
N GLY A 13 11.10 5.24 -7.22
CA GLY A 13 10.12 4.29 -6.69
C GLY A 13 10.49 3.74 -5.30
N ALA A 14 11.79 3.50 -5.08
CA ALA A 14 12.31 3.08 -3.77
C ALA A 14 12.12 4.14 -2.67
N GLN A 15 12.21 5.43 -3.01
CA GLN A 15 11.97 6.52 -2.06
C GLN A 15 10.48 6.65 -1.73
N PHE A 16 9.59 6.45 -2.71
CA PHE A 16 8.15 6.38 -2.45
C PHE A 16 7.79 5.21 -1.53
N ARG A 17 8.38 4.04 -1.76
CA ARG A 17 8.22 2.88 -0.87
C ARG A 17 8.68 3.20 0.55
N ARG A 18 9.86 3.81 0.70
CA ARG A 18 10.38 4.23 2.02
C ARG A 18 9.47 5.25 2.70
N ALA A 19 8.95 6.23 1.95
CA ALA A 19 8.03 7.23 2.47
C ALA A 19 6.70 6.59 2.95
N ARG A 20 6.17 5.63 2.18
CA ARG A 20 4.98 4.85 2.58
C ARG A 20 5.25 4.04 3.86
N GLU A 21 6.39 3.36 3.92
CA GLU A 21 6.80 2.58 5.09
C GLU A 21 7.00 3.47 6.33
N ALA A 22 7.58 4.66 6.16
CA ALA A 22 7.75 5.66 7.22
C ALA A 22 6.42 6.26 7.69
N ALA A 23 5.42 6.34 6.81
CA ALA A 23 4.05 6.70 7.15
C ALA A 23 3.25 5.55 7.77
N ALA A 24 3.82 4.35 7.86
CA ALA A 24 3.17 3.11 8.29
C ALA A 24 1.88 2.79 7.51
N TRP A 25 1.84 3.16 6.22
CA TRP A 25 0.69 2.87 5.36
C TRP A 25 0.91 1.61 4.53
N SER A 26 -0.14 0.83 4.32
CA SER A 26 -0.18 -0.20 3.29
C SER A 26 -0.29 0.40 1.88
N GLN A 27 -0.04 -0.39 0.83
CA GLN A 27 -0.26 0.05 -0.56
C GLN A 27 -1.72 0.46 -0.80
N VAL A 28 -2.67 -0.24 -0.16
CA VAL A 28 -4.11 0.03 -0.24
C VAL A 28 -4.46 1.37 0.40
N GLU A 29 -3.90 1.67 1.58
CA GLU A 29 -4.14 2.95 2.24
C GLU A 29 -3.54 4.13 1.49
N LEU A 30 -2.33 3.97 0.95
CA LEU A 30 -1.72 5.01 0.11
C LEU A 30 -2.56 5.24 -1.16
N ALA A 31 -3.04 4.16 -1.78
CA ALA A 31 -3.91 4.23 -2.94
C ALA A 31 -5.21 4.97 -2.61
N ALA A 32 -5.86 4.65 -1.50
CA ALA A 32 -7.08 5.33 -1.05
C ALA A 32 -6.85 6.83 -0.78
N ARG A 33 -5.76 7.18 -0.08
CA ARG A 33 -5.40 8.57 0.23
C ARG A 33 -5.07 9.39 -1.01
N ALA A 34 -4.31 8.81 -1.94
CA ALA A 34 -3.90 9.47 -3.17
C ALA A 34 -4.96 9.38 -4.29
N GLN A 35 -6.09 8.72 -4.05
CA GLN A 35 -7.13 8.40 -5.04
C GLN A 35 -6.55 7.69 -6.29
N LEU A 36 -5.69 6.72 -6.03
CA LEU A 36 -5.06 5.87 -7.03
C LEU A 36 -5.57 4.45 -6.91
N PHE A 37 -5.31 3.66 -7.96
CA PHE A 37 -5.44 2.22 -7.83
C PHE A 37 -4.19 1.62 -7.17
N VAL A 38 -4.38 0.50 -6.47
CA VAL A 38 -3.28 -0.25 -5.83
C VAL A 38 -2.21 -0.66 -6.85
N TYR A 39 -2.62 -1.02 -8.08
CA TYR A 39 -1.70 -1.37 -9.15
C TYR A 39 -0.81 -0.18 -9.57
N GLU A 40 -1.31 1.07 -9.46
CA GLU A 40 -0.52 2.27 -9.78
C GLU A 40 0.54 2.52 -8.71
N VAL A 41 0.20 2.26 -7.45
CA VAL A 41 1.16 2.32 -6.34
C VAL A 41 2.25 1.26 -6.52
N GLN A 42 1.90 0.02 -6.89
CA GLN A 42 2.89 -1.02 -7.20
C GLN A 42 3.80 -0.63 -8.36
N LYS A 43 3.24 -0.10 -9.45
CA LYS A 43 4.02 0.40 -10.59
C LYS A 43 4.98 1.50 -10.17
N LEU A 44 4.51 2.46 -9.37
CA LEU A 44 5.34 3.55 -8.86
C LEU A 44 6.49 3.03 -8.00
N GLU A 45 6.22 2.14 -7.04
CA GLU A 45 7.25 1.54 -6.18
C GLU A 45 8.27 0.73 -6.98
N ALA A 46 7.84 0.07 -8.06
CA ALA A 46 8.70 -0.62 -9.02
C ALA A 46 9.48 0.33 -9.95
N GLY A 47 9.33 1.65 -9.79
CA GLY A 47 10.01 2.66 -10.61
C GLY A 47 9.39 2.87 -11.99
N GLN A 48 8.20 2.32 -12.25
CA GLN A 48 7.46 2.60 -13.48
C GLN A 48 6.80 3.97 -13.42
N LYS A 49 6.61 4.58 -14.60
CA LYS A 49 5.97 5.88 -14.73
C LYS A 49 4.47 5.75 -14.49
N ILE A 50 3.93 6.61 -13.62
CA ILE A 50 2.50 6.82 -13.44
C ILE A 50 2.06 8.10 -14.17
N PRO A 51 0.76 8.25 -14.50
CA PRO A 51 0.26 9.46 -15.16
C PRO A 51 0.62 10.74 -14.40
N PRO A 52 1.14 11.78 -15.08
CA PRO A 52 1.60 13.00 -14.42
C PRO A 52 0.49 13.75 -13.66
N ASN A 53 -0.78 13.59 -14.09
CA ASN A 53 -1.94 14.22 -13.43
C ASN A 53 -2.23 13.66 -12.03
N LYS A 54 -1.75 12.44 -11.75
CA LYS A 54 -1.98 11.73 -10.49
C LYS A 54 -0.86 11.95 -9.47
N PHE A 55 0.30 12.39 -9.95
CA PHE A 55 1.49 12.59 -9.16
C PHE A 55 1.39 13.68 -8.07
N PRO A 56 0.76 14.85 -8.30
CA PRO A 56 0.66 15.90 -7.28
C PRO A 56 -0.07 15.43 -6.02
N ARG A 57 -1.11 14.60 -6.18
CA ARG A 57 -1.89 14.05 -5.07
C ARG A 57 -1.07 13.07 -4.24
N LEU A 58 -0.33 12.20 -4.91
CA LEU A 58 0.57 11.27 -4.23
C LEU A 58 1.70 11.98 -3.50
N LEU A 59 2.30 13.01 -4.12
CA LEU A 59 3.28 13.86 -3.46
C LEU A 59 2.67 14.55 -2.24
N ALA A 60 1.49 15.16 -2.34
CA ALA A 60 0.87 15.83 -1.21
C ALA A 60 0.72 14.89 0.01
N CYS A 61 0.47 13.59 -0.22
CA CYS A 61 0.41 12.59 0.85
C CYS A 61 1.79 12.21 1.42
N LEU A 62 2.82 12.11 0.58
CA LEU A 62 4.13 11.54 0.95
C LEU A 62 5.23 12.58 1.17
N GLN A 63 5.04 13.83 0.74
CA GLN A 63 5.97 14.95 0.89
C GLN A 63 6.58 15.05 2.30
N PRO A 64 5.80 15.00 3.41
CA PRO A 64 6.38 15.10 4.75
C PRO A 64 7.32 13.94 5.13
N TYR A 65 7.19 12.79 4.45
CA TYR A 65 8.00 11.59 4.65
C TYR A 65 9.14 11.46 3.64
N LEU A 66 9.08 12.18 2.51
CA LEU A 66 10.15 12.26 1.51
C LEU A 66 11.24 13.26 1.91
N GLU A 67 10.88 14.34 2.60
CA GLU A 67 11.81 15.40 3.01
C GLU A 67 12.58 15.08 4.31
N LYS A 68 12.05 14.19 5.14
CA LYS A 68 12.69 13.77 6.39
C LYS A 68 13.09 12.30 6.29
N PRO A 69 14.40 11.96 6.33
CA PRO A 69 14.84 10.59 6.55
C PRO A 69 14.57 10.22 8.02
N LYS A 70 13.29 10.16 8.41
CA LYS A 70 12.90 9.71 9.74
C LYS A 70 12.94 8.20 9.71
N ARG A 71 14.02 7.66 10.29
CA ARG A 71 14.27 6.25 10.61
C ARG A 71 12.94 5.51 10.78
N ALA A 72 12.64 4.57 9.87
CA ALA A 72 11.37 3.87 9.83
C ALA A 72 11.06 3.27 11.21
N PRO A 73 9.86 3.46 11.77
CA PRO A 73 9.38 2.56 12.80
C PRO A 73 9.21 1.21 12.11
N VAL A 74 10.02 0.25 12.53
CA VAL A 74 9.83 -1.19 12.26
C VAL A 74 8.35 -1.51 12.43
N GLN A 75 7.65 -1.76 11.31
CA GLN A 75 6.28 -2.25 11.38
C GLN A 75 6.35 -3.64 12.05
N PRO A 76 5.57 -3.92 13.11
CA PRO A 76 5.41 -5.29 13.56
C PRO A 76 4.78 -6.05 12.40
N ALA A 77 5.44 -7.14 11.99
CA ALA A 77 4.97 -8.03 10.96
C ALA A 77 3.47 -8.30 11.14
N PHE A 78 2.67 -7.92 10.16
CA PHE A 78 1.35 -8.52 9.98
C PHE A 78 1.60 -10.02 9.84
N LYS A 79 1.45 -10.75 10.95
CA LYS A 79 1.30 -12.19 10.91
C LYS A 79 0.07 -12.43 10.04
N PRO A 80 0.17 -13.22 8.95
CA PRO A 80 -1.02 -13.58 8.21
C PRO A 80 -1.98 -14.24 9.21
N THR A 81 -3.17 -13.66 9.36
CA THR A 81 -4.26 -14.23 10.13
C THR A 81 -4.47 -15.65 9.62
N THR A 82 -4.02 -16.62 10.41
CA THR A 82 -4.41 -18.01 10.25
C THR A 82 -5.93 -18.03 10.24
N GLN A 83 -6.50 -18.26 9.06
CA GLN A 83 -7.91 -18.47 8.83
C GLN A 83 -8.39 -19.53 9.84
N PRO A 84 -9.37 -19.24 10.72
CA PRO A 84 -10.01 -20.31 11.46
C PRO A 84 -10.80 -21.15 10.45
N THR A 85 -10.35 -22.37 10.20
CA THR A 85 -11.16 -23.40 9.55
C THR A 85 -12.53 -23.49 10.22
N PRO A 86 -13.64 -23.54 9.47
CA PRO A 86 -14.97 -23.68 10.06
C PRO A 86 -15.06 -25.04 10.81
N PRO A 87 -15.77 -25.11 11.94
CA PRO A 87 -15.96 -26.36 12.66
C PRO A 87 -16.78 -27.33 11.81
N THR A 88 -16.23 -28.53 11.61
CA THR A 88 -16.92 -29.66 10.98
C THR A 88 -18.19 -29.97 11.78
N ARG A 89 -19.36 -29.70 11.19
CA ARG A 89 -20.65 -30.13 11.74
C ARG A 89 -20.64 -31.66 11.84
N PRO A 90 -20.85 -32.27 13.02
CA PRO A 90 -21.02 -33.71 13.09
C PRO A 90 -22.35 -34.08 12.43
N THR A 91 -22.29 -34.97 11.44
CA THR A 91 -23.45 -35.61 10.81
C THR A 91 -24.22 -36.41 11.87
N PRO A 92 -25.55 -36.28 11.98
CA PRO A 92 -26.31 -37.15 12.88
C PRO A 92 -26.25 -38.61 12.39
N PRO A 93 -26.17 -39.61 13.27
CA PRO A 93 -26.27 -41.01 12.87
C PRO A 93 -27.68 -41.28 12.32
N LEU A 94 -27.73 -41.80 11.09
CA LEU A 94 -28.95 -42.29 10.46
C LEU A 94 -29.44 -43.50 11.26
N HIS A 95 -30.52 -43.32 12.02
CA HIS A 95 -31.21 -44.41 12.71
C HIS A 95 -31.81 -45.37 11.66
N ASN A 96 -31.25 -46.57 11.55
CA ASN A 96 -31.85 -47.68 10.81
C ASN A 96 -32.76 -48.46 11.78
N PRO A 97 -34.07 -48.59 11.50
CA PRO A 97 -34.94 -49.46 12.25
C PRO A 97 -34.77 -50.91 11.79
N ASP A 98 -34.62 -51.83 12.76
CA ASP A 98 -35.06 -53.23 12.66
C ASP A 98 -36.05 -53.47 13.82
#